data_AF-F8TZM2-F1
#
_entry.id   AF-F8TZM2-F1
#
_cell.length_a   1.000
_cell.length_b   1.000
_cell.length_c   1.000
_cell.angle_alpha   90.00
_cell.angle_beta   90.00
_cell.angle_gamma   90.00
#
_symmetry.space_group_name_H-M   'P 1'
#
loop_
_entity.id
_entity.type
_entity.pdbx_description
1 polymer ?
#
loop_
_entity_poly.entity_id
_entity_poly.type
_entity_poly.pdbx_seq_one_letter_code
_entity_poly.pdbx_strand_id
1 'polypeptide(L)'
;VTTPLSLTLQHWGDVQRIASNQSVDVRKRRWITFCSAEWPTFNVGWPQDGTFNLSIISQVKSRVFCPGPHGHPDQVPYIVTWEALAYDPPPWVKPFVSPKPPPLPTAPVLPPGPSAQPPSRSAL
;
A
#
# COMPACT_ATOMS: atom_id res chain seq x y z
N VAL A 1 -11.07 -17.70 0.96
CA VAL A 1 -10.50 -16.37 1.29
C VAL A 1 -10.16 -15.71 -0.03
N THR A 2 -10.59 -14.47 -0.26
CA THR A 2 -10.28 -13.73 -1.48
C THR A 2 -8.98 -12.96 -1.27
N THR A 3 -7.97 -13.23 -2.09
CA THR A 3 -6.67 -12.54 -2.04
C THR A 3 -6.61 -11.42 -3.08
N PRO A 4 -5.81 -10.35 -2.89
CA PRO A 4 -5.64 -9.29 -3.87
C PRO A 4 -5.26 -9.82 -5.27
N LEU A 5 -4.34 -10.79 -5.34
CA LEU A 5 -3.99 -11.45 -6.59
C LEU A 5 -5.19 -12.16 -7.20
N SER A 6 -5.90 -13.01 -6.46
CA SER A 6 -7.08 -13.72 -7.00
C SER A 6 -8.16 -12.75 -7.50
N LEU A 7 -8.36 -11.63 -6.80
CA LEU A 7 -9.34 -10.61 -7.12
C LEU A 7 -8.99 -9.85 -8.42
N THR A 8 -7.72 -9.47 -8.59
CA THR A 8 -7.25 -8.86 -9.84
C THR A 8 -7.38 -9.82 -11.04
N LEU A 9 -7.23 -11.12 -10.83
CA LEU A 9 -7.39 -12.13 -11.88
C LEU A 9 -8.86 -12.39 -12.25
N GLN A 10 -9.79 -12.21 -11.30
CA GLN A 10 -11.23 -12.25 -11.53
C GLN A 10 -11.69 -11.02 -12.34
N HIS A 11 -11.16 -9.84 -12.03
CA HIS A 11 -11.48 -8.58 -12.69
C HIS A 11 -10.46 -8.19 -13.78
N TRP A 12 -9.91 -9.18 -14.50
CA TRP A 12 -8.77 -8.97 -15.40
C TRP A 12 -9.02 -7.93 -16.50
N GLY A 13 -10.23 -7.83 -17.03
CA GLY A 13 -10.59 -6.82 -18.03
C GLY A 13 -10.47 -5.39 -17.49
N ASP A 14 -10.83 -5.16 -16.22
CA ASP A 14 -10.63 -3.87 -15.56
C ASP A 14 -9.15 -3.57 -15.34
N VAL A 15 -8.36 -4.58 -14.95
CA VAL A 15 -6.91 -4.44 -14.78
C VAL A 15 -6.24 -4.02 -16.09
N GLN A 16 -6.59 -4.68 -17.20
CA GLN A 16 -6.07 -4.29 -18.52
C GLN A 16 -6.52 -2.88 -18.92
N ARG A 17 -7.77 -2.51 -18.67
CA ARG A 17 -8.26 -1.16 -18.95
C ARG A 17 -7.50 -0.10 -18.15
N ILE A 18 -7.24 -0.35 -16.87
CA ILE A 18 -6.49 0.56 -15.99
C ILE A 18 -5.04 0.67 -16.46
N ALA A 19 -4.40 -0.44 -16.84
CA ALA A 19 -3.07 -0.44 -17.45
C ALA A 19 -3.03 0.41 -18.74
N SER A 20 -3.99 0.19 -19.64
CA SER A 20 -4.10 0.96 -20.90
C SER A 20 -4.30 2.45 -20.66
N ASN A 21 -5.06 2.84 -19.63
CA ASN A 21 -5.21 4.25 -19.25
C ASN A 21 -3.88 4.88 -18.78
N GLN A 22 -2.93 4.06 -18.31
CA GLN A 22 -1.56 4.46 -17.99
C GLN A 22 -0.60 4.29 -19.18
N SER A 23 -1.10 4.05 -20.39
CA SER A 23 -0.33 3.78 -21.61
C SER A 23 0.63 2.58 -21.50
N VAL A 24 0.26 1.57 -20.71
CA VAL A 24 1.05 0.34 -20.54
C VAL A 24 0.18 -0.90 -20.79
N ASP A 25 0.81 -2.02 -21.18
CA ASP A 25 0.15 -3.31 -21.34
C ASP A 25 0.66 -4.31 -20.31
N VAL A 26 -0.24 -5.14 -19.79
CA VAL A 26 0.05 -6.19 -18.81
C VAL A 26 -0.49 -7.53 -19.26
N ARG A 27 0.28 -8.60 -19.02
CA ARG A 27 -0.10 -9.98 -19.37
C ARG A 27 -0.41 -10.78 -18.14
N LYS A 28 -1.51 -11.54 -18.15
CA LYS A 28 -2.00 -12.31 -17.00
C LYS A 28 -0.95 -13.27 -16.41
N ARG A 29 -0.20 -13.97 -17.27
CA ARG A 29 0.86 -14.89 -16.82
C ARG A 29 1.98 -14.16 -16.09
N ARG A 30 2.47 -13.05 -16.65
CA ARG A 30 3.54 -12.23 -16.04
C ARG A 30 3.06 -11.52 -14.78
N TRP A 31 1.80 -11.09 -14.74
CA TRP A 31 1.16 -10.52 -13.56
C TRP A 31 1.23 -11.49 -12.37
N ILE A 32 0.88 -12.77 -12.60
CA ILE A 32 0.97 -13.81 -11.58
C ILE A 32 2.43 -14.02 -11.17
N THR A 33 3.33 -14.28 -12.12
CA THR A 33 4.75 -14.55 -11.83
C THR A 33 5.39 -13.42 -11.02
N PHE A 34 5.17 -12.17 -11.40
CA PHE A 34 5.75 -11.03 -10.70
C PHE A 34 5.17 -10.87 -9.29
N CYS A 35 3.85 -11.01 -9.15
CA CYS A 35 3.18 -10.89 -7.85
C CYS A 35 3.56 -12.01 -6.87
N SER A 36 3.58 -13.27 -7.31
CA SER A 36 3.72 -14.42 -6.41
C SER A 36 5.13 -14.95 -6.24
N ALA A 37 6.02 -14.70 -7.22
CA ALA A 37 7.38 -15.24 -7.22
C ALA A 37 8.45 -14.15 -7.17
N GLU A 38 8.39 -13.11 -8.01
CA GLU A 38 9.47 -12.12 -8.08
C GLU A 38 9.42 -11.10 -6.93
N TRP A 39 8.34 -10.34 -6.79
CA TRP A 39 8.25 -9.24 -5.82
C TRP A 39 8.39 -9.65 -4.35
N PRO A 40 7.96 -10.85 -3.90
CA PRO A 40 8.28 -11.34 -2.57
C PRO A 40 9.80 -11.44 -2.29
N THR A 41 10.62 -11.72 -3.31
CA THR A 41 12.09 -11.85 -3.16
C THR A 41 12.78 -10.50 -2.98
N PHE A 42 12.12 -9.39 -3.25
CA PHE A 42 12.67 -8.06 -3.02
C PHE A 42 12.83 -7.72 -1.53
N ASN A 43 12.28 -8.55 -0.62
CA ASN A 43 12.36 -8.39 0.83
C ASN A 43 11.87 -7.01 1.32
N VAL A 44 10.84 -6.47 0.66
CA VAL A 44 10.20 -5.18 1.01
C VAL A 44 8.79 -5.35 1.61
N GLY A 45 8.43 -6.57 2.01
CA GLY A 45 7.13 -6.88 2.62
C GLY A 45 6.00 -7.16 1.62
N TRP A 46 6.31 -7.38 0.34
CA TRP A 46 5.31 -7.79 -0.65
C TRP A 46 4.86 -9.25 -0.41
N PRO A 47 3.56 -9.51 -0.17
CA PRO A 47 3.06 -10.87 0.03
C PRO A 47 2.86 -11.61 -1.31
N GLN A 48 3.02 -12.93 -1.31
CA GLN A 48 2.83 -13.78 -2.52
C GLN A 48 1.41 -13.68 -3.11
N ASP A 49 0.44 -13.33 -2.27
CA ASP A 49 -0.96 -13.14 -2.61
C ASP A 49 -1.31 -11.72 -3.08
N GLY A 50 -0.30 -10.83 -3.17
CA GLY A 50 -0.46 -9.43 -3.55
C GLY A 50 -1.07 -8.55 -2.44
N THR A 51 -1.00 -7.24 -2.65
CA THR A 51 -1.54 -6.25 -1.70
C THR A 51 -1.98 -4.98 -2.40
N PHE A 52 -3.02 -4.32 -1.87
CA PHE A 52 -3.42 -2.97 -2.27
C PHE A 52 -2.88 -1.89 -1.33
N ASN A 53 -1.97 -2.23 -0.42
CA ASN A 53 -1.32 -1.25 0.45
C ASN A 53 -0.32 -0.42 -0.36
N LEU A 54 -0.64 0.87 -0.58
CA LEU A 54 0.19 1.80 -1.33
C LEU A 54 1.64 1.87 -0.83
N SER A 55 1.87 1.77 0.49
CA SER A 55 3.24 1.81 1.03
C SER A 55 4.08 0.64 0.51
N ILE A 56 3.53 -0.57 0.52
CA ILE A 56 4.24 -1.77 0.03
C ILE A 56 4.42 -1.71 -1.49
N ILE A 57 3.39 -1.26 -2.22
CA ILE A 57 3.46 -1.06 -3.67
C ILE A 57 4.57 -0.06 -4.03
N SER A 58 4.67 1.06 -3.33
CA SER A 58 5.74 2.05 -3.54
C SER A 58 7.13 1.47 -3.27
N GLN A 59 7.28 0.59 -2.29
CA GLN A 59 8.55 -0.08 -2.01
C GLN A 59 8.98 -1.01 -3.16
N VAL A 60 8.04 -1.80 -3.71
CA VAL A 60 8.31 -2.62 -4.91
C VAL A 60 8.62 -1.73 -6.11
N LYS A 61 7.86 -0.65 -6.31
CA LYS A 61 8.09 0.33 -7.37
C LYS A 61 9.49 0.92 -7.28
N SER A 62 9.98 1.26 -6.08
CA SER A 62 11.34 1.75 -5.89
C SER A 62 12.40 0.75 -6.38
N ARG A 63 12.22 -0.56 -6.12
CA ARG A 63 13.12 -1.62 -6.61
C ARG A 63 13.06 -1.76 -8.13
N VAL A 64 11.84 -1.78 -8.68
CA VAL A 64 11.61 -1.89 -10.13
C VAL A 64 12.25 -0.72 -10.90
N PHE A 65 12.17 0.50 -10.34
CA PHE A 65 12.70 1.72 -10.96
C PHE A 65 14.16 2.04 -10.56
N CYS A 66 14.85 1.16 -9.82
CA CYS A 66 16.26 1.36 -9.50
C CYS A 66 17.08 1.56 -10.80
N PRO A 67 17.99 2.54 -10.86
CA PRO A 67 18.81 2.75 -12.04
C PRO A 67 19.84 1.63 -12.23
N GLY A 68 20.26 1.43 -13.48
CA GLY A 68 21.31 0.49 -13.83
C GLY A 68 20.87 -0.98 -13.76
N PRO A 69 21.79 -1.92 -13.48
CA PRO A 69 21.53 -3.36 -13.58
C PRO A 69 20.60 -3.91 -12.49
N HIS A 70 20.25 -3.09 -11.49
CA HIS A 70 19.41 -3.47 -10.36
C HIS A 70 17.93 -3.15 -10.58
N GLY A 71 17.59 -2.41 -11.64
CA GLY A 71 16.20 -2.16 -12.02
C GLY A 71 15.57 -3.31 -12.78
N HIS A 72 14.25 -3.25 -12.92
CA HIS A 72 13.47 -4.26 -13.65
C HIS A 72 12.51 -3.59 -14.65
N PRO A 73 13.02 -3.06 -15.78
CA PRO A 73 12.20 -2.33 -16.74
C PRO A 73 10.98 -3.13 -17.27
N ASP A 74 11.09 -4.46 -17.36
CA ASP A 74 10.02 -5.36 -17.78
C ASP A 74 8.87 -5.48 -16.77
N GLN A 75 9.10 -5.08 -15.51
CA GLN A 75 8.11 -5.10 -14.43
C GLN A 75 7.39 -3.75 -14.26
N VAL A 76 7.88 -2.68 -14.90
CA VAL A 76 7.31 -1.31 -14.80
C VAL A 76 5.81 -1.27 -15.10
N PRO A 77 5.30 -1.83 -16.22
CA PRO A 77 3.86 -1.83 -16.52
C PRO A 77 3.01 -2.43 -15.39
N TYR A 78 3.53 -3.46 -14.74
CA TYR A 78 2.81 -4.26 -13.77
C TYR A 78 2.71 -3.51 -12.45
N ILE A 79 3.82 -2.99 -11.92
CA ILE A 79 3.79 -2.28 -10.64
C ILE A 79 3.04 -0.94 -10.75
N VAL A 80 3.14 -0.24 -11.89
CA VAL A 80 2.35 0.97 -12.17
C VAL A 80 0.85 0.67 -12.16
N THR A 81 0.44 -0.47 -12.74
CA THR A 81 -0.96 -0.87 -12.73
C THR A 81 -1.46 -1.25 -11.33
N TRP A 82 -0.63 -1.94 -10.52
CA TRP A 82 -0.96 -2.19 -9.10
C TRP A 82 -1.09 -0.89 -8.30
N GLU A 83 -0.21 0.09 -8.54
CA GLU A 83 -0.29 1.41 -7.92
C GLU A 83 -1.58 2.14 -8.33
N ALA A 84 -1.94 2.14 -9.61
CA ALA A 84 -3.17 2.75 -10.09
C ALA A 84 -4.42 2.12 -9.45
N LEU A 85 -4.46 0.78 -9.34
CA LEU A 85 -5.53 0.05 -8.67
C LEU A 85 -5.68 0.43 -7.19
N ALA A 86 -4.58 0.74 -6.51
CA ALA A 86 -4.60 1.12 -5.10
C ALA A 86 -4.84 2.62 -4.89
N TYR A 87 -4.40 3.47 -5.83
CA TYR A 87 -4.51 4.92 -5.75
C TYR A 87 -5.92 5.41 -6.09
N ASP A 88 -6.51 4.91 -7.19
CA ASP A 88 -7.90 5.18 -7.57
C ASP A 88 -8.69 3.86 -7.67
N PRO A 89 -9.11 3.31 -6.52
CA PRO A 89 -9.60 1.95 -6.43
C PRO A 89 -10.97 1.77 -7.12
N PRO A 90 -11.11 0.79 -8.03
CA PRO A 90 -12.42 0.42 -8.54
C PRO A 90 -13.28 -0.19 -7.40
N PRO A 91 -14.61 -0.27 -7.57
CA PRO A 91 -15.52 -0.69 -6.50
C PRO A 91 -15.17 -2.03 -5.84
N TRP A 92 -14.59 -2.97 -6.59
CA TRP A 92 -14.18 -4.28 -6.08
C TRP A 92 -12.86 -4.22 -5.27
N VAL A 93 -12.02 -3.20 -5.44
CA VAL A 93 -10.80 -2.97 -4.63
C VAL A 93 -11.08 -2.13 -3.38
N LYS A 94 -12.06 -1.21 -3.44
CA LYS A 94 -12.36 -0.25 -2.34
C LYS A 94 -12.42 -0.87 -0.93
N PRO A 95 -13.00 -2.06 -0.71
CA PRO A 95 -13.04 -2.66 0.63
C PRO A 95 -11.66 -3.09 1.17
N PHE A 96 -10.66 -3.24 0.30
CA PHE A 96 -9.34 -3.78 0.62
C PHE A 96 -8.23 -2.71 0.74
N VAL A 97 -8.46 -1.52 0.19
CA VAL A 97 -7.65 -0.35 0.51
C VAL A 97 -8.13 0.16 1.87
N SER A 98 -7.24 0.20 2.86
CA SER A 98 -7.62 0.52 4.25
C SER A 98 -8.52 1.75 4.31
N PRO A 99 -9.59 1.74 5.13
CA PRO A 99 -10.34 2.96 5.39
C PRO A 99 -9.38 4.03 5.89
N LYS A 100 -9.48 5.25 5.34
CA LYS A 100 -8.93 6.43 6.01
C LYS A 100 -9.39 6.34 7.48
N PRO A 101 -8.48 6.40 8.47
CA PRO A 101 -8.89 6.38 9.86
C PRO A 101 -9.99 7.43 10.05
N PRO A 102 -11.11 7.12 10.73
CA PRO A 102 -12.05 8.16 11.09
C PRO A 102 -11.28 9.28 11.80
N PRO A 103 -11.61 10.56 11.56
CA PRO A 103 -10.94 11.66 12.26
C PRO A 103 -10.98 11.33 13.75
N LEU A 104 -9.79 11.28 14.37
CA LEU A 104 -9.66 11.00 15.79
C LEU A 104 -10.59 11.97 16.53
N PRO A 105 -11.46 11.52 17.46
CA PRO A 105 -12.22 12.45 18.27
C PRO A 105 -11.21 13.38 18.96
N THR A 106 -11.29 14.68 18.65
CA THR A 106 -10.49 15.71 19.30
C THR A 106 -10.82 15.63 20.78
N ALA A 107 -9.93 15.04 21.57
CA ALA A 107 -10.11 15.02 23.02
C ALA A 107 -10.25 16.47 23.50
N PRO A 108 -11.24 16.80 24.35
CA PRO A 108 -11.31 18.11 24.96
C PRO A 108 -10.01 18.33 25.74
N VAL A 109 -9.29 19.41 25.43
CA VAL A 109 -8.16 19.86 26.25
C VAL A 109 -8.72 20.15 27.64
N LEU A 110 -8.42 19.28 28.61
CA LEU A 110 -8.71 19.57 30.00
C LEU A 110 -7.89 20.80 30.42
N PRO A 111 -8.49 21.78 31.11
CA PRO A 111 -7.71 22.89 31.65
C PRO A 111 -6.68 22.36 32.66
N PRO A 112 -5.50 22.98 32.76
CA PRO A 112 -4.49 22.57 33.74
C PRO A 112 -5.07 22.71 35.14
N GLY A 113 -5.22 21.58 35.84
CA GLY A 113 -5.62 21.55 37.24
C GLY A 113 -4.61 22.31 38.11
N PRO A 114 -5.06 22.93 39.22
CA PRO A 114 -4.19 23.75 40.05
C PRO A 114 -3.06 22.90 40.63
N SER A 115 -1.83 23.29 40.28
CA SER A 115 -0.59 22.70 40.76
C SER A 115 -0.56 22.76 42.29
N ALA A 116 -0.67 21.59 42.93
CA ALA A 116 -0.53 21.47 44.37
C ALA A 116 0.92 21.80 44.76
N GLN A 117 1.12 22.93 45.43
CA GLN A 117 2.38 23.28 46.07
C GLN A 117 2.81 22.19 47.06
N PRO A 118 4.10 21.80 47.10
CA PRO A 118 4.59 20.92 48.14
C PRO A 118 4.67 21.66 49.49
N PRO A 119 4.49 20.96 50.63
CA PRO A 119 4.45 21.60 51.94
C PRO A 119 5.83 22.07 52.37
N SER A 120 5.85 23.23 53.00
CA SER A 120 6.98 23.80 53.73
C SER A 120 7.48 22.83 54.79
N ARG A 121 8.78 22.49 54.74
CA ARG A 121 9.47 21.78 55.82
C ARG A 121 10.15 22.80 56.72
N SER A 122 9.50 23.12 57.83
CA SER A 122 10.18 23.65 59.02
C SER A 122 10.73 22.47 59.83
N ALA A 123 12.02 22.51 60.16
CA ALA A 123 12.55 21.91 61.38
C ALA A 123 13.96 22.45 61.71
N LEU A 124 14.03 23.04 62.91
CA LEU A 124 15.17 23.31 63.81
C LEU A 124 16.15 24.43 63.46
#